data_AF-X1L2E3-F1
#
_entry.id   AF-X1L2E3-F1
#
_cell.length_a   1.000
_cell.length_b   1.000
_cell.length_c   1.000
_cell.angle_alpha   90.00
_cell.angle_beta   90.00
_cell.angle_gamma   90.00
#
_symmetry.space_group_name_H-M   'P 1'
#
loop_
_entity.id
_entity.type
_entity.pdbx_description
1 polymer ?
#
loop_
_entity_poly.entity_id
_entity_poly.type
_entity_poly.pdbx_seq_one_letter_code
_entity_poly.pdbx_strand_id
1 'polypeptide(L)'
;MKHNESELTESQLKDDTSNLGKSILHLKYKQAGFLFGEGYTVGCIIGVMTIAEIRGKISDTGINLSERMEDLLTSDIFGCMRYLPPEKILLPFLDTACSLHGNPFTIPDGIIKIHYSFWPWLKLPDRIPCEPDVVLGLETEGCTVHVALVEAKYYSGLSSEEDERPEPNDQLARELDNLDAVSPLDLGWKPELHIVSRTLLFVTQDMGIPRSLLAQSLAEYKRKRNRDGDVFWASWRFLPFILEQNLERENSPENVAVLEDMLRLLLRKELTMFHGVMPVTEYFTLPEFYQVSPRRYSWPDMPESMIVDYKFEVIKDD
;
A
#
# COMPACT_ATOMS: atom_id res chain seq x y z
N MET A 1 10.62 35.27 -62.54
CA MET A 1 11.64 34.31 -62.08
C MET A 1 11.11 33.71 -60.78
N LYS A 2 10.74 32.43 -60.85
CA LYS A 2 10.23 31.48 -59.82
C LYS A 2 9.82 32.05 -58.44
N HIS A 3 8.51 32.05 -58.17
CA HIS A 3 7.99 31.79 -56.83
C HIS A 3 7.92 30.28 -56.65
N ASN A 4 8.70 29.75 -55.69
CA ASN A 4 8.59 28.37 -55.23
C ASN A 4 7.80 28.36 -53.93
N GLU A 5 6.77 27.52 -53.92
CA GLU A 5 6.15 26.92 -52.76
C GLU A 5 7.20 26.14 -51.96
N SER A 6 7.09 26.15 -50.62
CA SER A 6 7.73 25.16 -49.77
C SER A 6 6.66 24.57 -48.85
N GLU A 7 6.27 23.35 -49.19
CA GLU A 7 5.55 22.40 -48.36
C GLU A 7 6.27 22.22 -47.01
N LEU A 8 5.52 22.39 -45.92
CA LEU A 8 5.92 21.93 -44.60
C LEU A 8 5.41 20.50 -44.43
N THR A 9 6.34 19.57 -44.34
CA THR A 9 6.10 18.14 -44.19
C THR A 9 5.71 17.78 -42.75
N GLU A 10 4.78 16.83 -42.62
CA GLU A 10 4.23 16.21 -41.39
C GLU A 10 5.26 15.55 -40.45
N SER A 11 6.56 15.68 -40.70
CA SER A 11 7.61 15.15 -39.82
C SER A 11 8.03 16.09 -38.69
N GLN A 12 7.56 17.35 -38.68
CA GLN A 12 7.92 18.33 -37.64
C GLN A 12 6.92 18.41 -36.47
N LEU A 13 5.78 17.72 -36.53
CA LEU A 13 4.75 17.71 -35.46
C LEU A 13 4.83 16.50 -34.52
N LYS A 14 5.78 15.57 -34.75
CA LYS A 14 5.99 14.39 -33.88
C LYS A 14 7.16 14.50 -32.90
N ASP A 15 8.02 15.51 -33.02
CA ASP A 15 9.17 15.67 -32.11
C ASP A 15 8.91 16.60 -30.91
N ASP A 16 7.94 17.51 -30.99
CA ASP A 16 7.71 18.51 -29.92
C ASP A 16 6.86 18.02 -28.75
N THR A 17 6.11 16.92 -28.90
CA THR A 17 5.33 16.32 -27.80
C THR A 17 6.14 15.31 -26.97
N SER A 18 7.28 14.83 -27.47
CA SER A 18 8.16 13.91 -26.74
C SER A 18 9.18 14.62 -25.82
N ASN A 19 9.48 15.90 -26.10
CA ASN A 19 10.46 16.69 -25.35
C ASN A 19 9.86 17.51 -24.19
N LEU A 20 8.56 17.82 -24.21
CA LEU A 20 7.91 18.53 -23.10
C LEU A 20 7.70 17.61 -21.87
N GLY A 21 7.36 16.33 -22.09
CA GLY A 21 7.16 15.36 -21.01
C GLY A 21 8.46 14.89 -20.34
N LYS A 22 9.59 14.90 -21.07
CA LYS A 22 10.91 14.60 -20.50
C LYS A 22 11.55 15.79 -19.79
N SER A 23 11.22 17.03 -20.18
CA SER A 23 11.82 18.23 -19.57
C SER A 23 11.26 18.56 -18.19
N ILE A 24 10.02 18.20 -17.87
CA ILE A 24 9.43 18.46 -16.54
C ILE A 24 9.95 17.48 -15.48
N LEU A 25 10.25 16.23 -15.86
CA LEU A 25 10.87 15.23 -14.98
C LEU A 25 12.39 15.41 -14.80
N HIS A 26 13.07 16.09 -15.73
CA HIS A 26 14.53 16.30 -15.66
C HIS A 26 14.95 17.60 -14.96
N LEU A 27 14.01 18.49 -14.62
CA LEU A 27 14.30 19.80 -14.00
C LEU A 27 14.17 19.83 -12.46
N LYS A 28 13.93 18.69 -11.79
CA LYS A 28 14.02 18.57 -10.33
C LYS A 28 15.10 17.61 -9.80
N TYR A 29 15.89 16.96 -10.65
CA TYR A 29 16.88 15.94 -10.23
C TYR A 29 18.33 16.27 -10.59
N LYS A 30 18.68 17.54 -10.79
CA LYS A 30 20.05 17.94 -11.13
C LYS A 30 20.61 19.03 -10.22
N GLN A 31 20.69 18.73 -8.92
CA GLN A 31 21.65 19.36 -8.01
C GLN A 31 21.87 18.49 -6.77
N ALA A 32 22.56 17.36 -6.96
CA ALA A 32 23.26 16.68 -5.87
C ALA A 32 24.60 16.19 -6.44
N GLY A 33 25.50 17.15 -6.63
CA GLY A 33 26.90 16.88 -6.95
C GLY A 33 27.58 16.31 -5.72
N PHE A 34 28.14 15.12 -5.89
CA PHE A 34 29.11 14.49 -4.99
C PHE A 34 30.21 15.50 -4.59
N LEU A 35 30.25 15.85 -3.32
CA LEU A 35 31.47 16.23 -2.61
C LEU A 35 31.44 15.49 -1.28
N PHE A 36 32.33 14.50 -1.16
CA PHE A 36 32.66 13.87 0.12
C PHE A 36 33.18 14.97 1.06
N GLY A 37 32.33 15.39 1.99
CA GLY A 37 32.67 16.20 3.15
C GLY A 37 32.38 15.38 4.39
N GLU A 38 33.39 15.27 5.26
CA GLU A 38 33.37 14.50 6.49
C GLU A 38 32.18 14.86 7.40
N GLY A 39 31.52 13.84 7.94
CA GLY A 39 30.76 13.94 9.20
C GLY A 39 29.27 14.25 9.09
N TYR A 40 28.46 13.38 8.47
CA TYR A 40 27.02 13.32 8.76
C TYR A 40 26.50 11.87 8.81
N THR A 41 25.74 11.64 9.88
CA THR A 41 24.99 10.48 10.38
C THR A 41 24.64 9.38 9.36
N VAL A 42 25.43 8.30 9.34
CA VAL A 42 25.13 7.02 8.65
C VAL A 42 24.15 6.15 9.48
N GLY A 43 23.25 6.78 10.23
CA GLY A 43 22.55 6.13 11.34
C GLY A 43 21.19 5.49 11.05
N CYS A 44 20.46 5.93 10.02
CA CYS A 44 19.03 5.55 9.90
C CYS A 44 18.78 4.23 9.16
N ILE A 45 19.58 3.87 8.15
CA ILE A 45 19.32 2.65 7.35
C ILE A 45 19.77 1.36 8.07
N ILE A 46 20.70 1.45 9.03
CA ILE A 46 21.21 0.28 9.78
C ILE A 46 20.11 -0.32 10.70
N GLY A 47 19.04 0.41 11.01
CA GLY A 47 17.98 -0.04 11.92
C GLY A 47 16.86 -0.90 11.29
N VAL A 48 16.80 -1.03 9.96
CA VAL A 48 15.56 -1.41 9.26
C VAL A 48 15.58 -2.85 8.74
N MET A 49 16.67 -3.27 8.06
CA MET A 49 16.94 -4.70 7.78
C MET A 49 17.17 -5.51 9.06
N THR A 50 17.56 -4.85 10.15
CA THR A 50 17.94 -5.54 11.38
C THR A 50 16.77 -6.20 12.08
N ILE A 51 15.50 -5.78 11.93
CA ILE A 51 14.40 -6.42 12.68
C ILE A 51 14.15 -7.85 12.18
N ALA A 52 14.01 -8.06 10.87
CA ALA A 52 13.89 -9.41 10.30
C ALA A 52 15.11 -10.29 10.60
N GLU A 53 16.32 -9.73 10.53
CA GLU A 53 17.58 -10.44 10.86
C GLU A 53 17.67 -10.81 12.35
N ILE A 54 17.40 -9.86 13.25
CA ILE A 54 17.36 -10.04 14.71
C ILE A 54 16.35 -11.14 15.08
N ARG A 55 15.25 -11.24 14.35
CA ARG A 55 14.20 -12.24 14.55
C ARG A 55 14.46 -13.57 13.84
N GLY A 56 15.58 -13.69 13.11
CA GLY A 56 15.96 -14.93 12.42
C GLY A 56 15.10 -15.28 11.21
N LYS A 57 14.37 -14.31 10.64
CA LYS A 57 13.56 -14.49 9.42
C LYS A 57 14.39 -14.60 8.15
N ILE A 58 15.62 -14.09 8.20
CA ILE A 58 16.58 -14.20 7.12
C ILE A 58 17.42 -15.47 7.33
N SER A 59 17.10 -16.54 6.60
CA SER A 59 17.95 -17.75 6.55
C SER A 59 19.04 -17.66 5.47
N ASP A 60 20.20 -18.24 5.74
CA ASP A 60 21.37 -18.22 4.84
C ASP A 60 21.24 -19.15 3.61
N THR A 61 20.21 -20.01 3.57
CA THR A 61 20.11 -21.12 2.62
C THR A 61 19.29 -20.82 1.36
N GLY A 62 18.60 -19.68 1.29
CA GLY A 62 17.98 -19.17 0.06
C GLY A 62 16.75 -19.92 -0.47
N ILE A 63 16.13 -20.79 0.32
CA ILE A 63 15.06 -21.69 -0.15
C ILE A 63 13.70 -21.00 -0.32
N ASN A 64 13.43 -19.86 0.35
CA ASN A 64 12.14 -19.16 0.28
C ASN A 64 12.31 -17.67 -0.05
N LEU A 65 12.67 -17.36 -1.30
CA LEU A 65 12.94 -15.97 -1.73
C LEU A 65 11.71 -15.06 -1.59
N SER A 66 10.51 -15.55 -1.90
CA SER A 66 9.27 -14.76 -1.79
C SER A 66 8.93 -14.40 -0.34
N GLU A 67 8.97 -15.37 0.57
CA GLU A 67 8.75 -15.15 2.01
C GLU A 67 9.79 -14.17 2.57
N ARG A 68 11.06 -14.33 2.18
CA ARG A 68 12.11 -13.41 2.60
C ARG A 68 11.87 -11.98 2.11
N MET A 69 11.30 -11.80 0.92
CA MET A 69 10.96 -10.48 0.40
C MET A 69 9.73 -9.86 1.10
N GLU A 70 8.80 -10.69 1.56
CA GLU A 70 7.67 -10.30 2.40
C GLU A 70 8.16 -9.85 3.77
N ASP A 71 8.93 -10.69 4.46
CA ASP A 71 9.52 -10.37 5.76
C ASP A 71 10.36 -9.10 5.71
N LEU A 72 11.17 -8.93 4.65
CA LEU A 72 11.95 -7.71 4.43
C LEU A 72 11.05 -6.49 4.22
N LEU A 73 10.02 -6.58 3.38
CA LEU A 73 9.13 -5.44 3.15
C LEU A 73 8.37 -5.07 4.43
N THR A 74 7.86 -6.05 5.16
CA THR A 74 7.18 -5.88 6.44
C THR A 74 8.11 -5.23 7.46
N SER A 75 9.32 -5.77 7.63
CA SER A 75 10.37 -5.21 8.49
C SER A 75 10.66 -3.77 8.12
N ASP A 76 10.81 -3.50 6.82
CA ASP A 76 11.23 -2.20 6.33
C ASP A 76 10.16 -1.14 6.59
N ILE A 77 8.91 -1.46 6.27
CA ILE A 77 7.81 -0.51 6.36
C ILE A 77 7.36 -0.31 7.81
N PHE A 78 6.99 -1.39 8.52
CA PHE A 78 6.52 -1.27 9.90
C PHE A 78 7.66 -0.91 10.86
N GLY A 79 8.90 -1.33 10.56
CA GLY A 79 10.09 -0.91 11.29
C GLY A 79 10.31 0.59 11.21
N CYS A 80 10.21 1.19 10.01
CA CYS A 80 10.28 2.64 9.85
C CYS A 80 9.11 3.37 10.54
N MET A 81 7.88 2.86 10.42
CA MET A 81 6.70 3.45 11.09
C MET A 81 6.86 3.54 12.62
N ARG A 82 7.63 2.64 13.24
CA ARG A 82 7.93 2.66 14.68
C ARG A 82 8.70 3.91 15.12
N TYR A 83 9.48 4.51 14.22
CA TYR A 83 10.31 5.68 14.51
C TYR A 83 9.66 7.02 14.10
N LEU A 84 8.48 6.98 13.50
CA LEU A 84 7.72 8.15 13.08
C LEU A 84 6.52 8.38 14.01
N PRO A 85 6.03 9.63 14.15
CA PRO A 85 4.73 9.87 14.75
C PRO A 85 3.63 9.07 14.02
N PRO A 86 2.75 8.35 14.73
CA PRO A 86 1.74 7.48 14.11
C PRO A 86 0.86 8.20 13.09
N GLU A 87 0.56 9.47 13.35
CA GLU A 87 -0.31 10.34 12.55
C GLU A 87 0.26 10.64 11.17
N LYS A 88 1.57 10.45 10.99
CA LYS A 88 2.24 10.69 9.70
C LYS A 88 1.93 9.58 8.72
N ILE A 89 2.15 8.32 9.12
CA ILE A 89 2.11 7.20 8.17
C ILE A 89 1.19 6.06 8.65
N LEU A 90 1.37 5.57 9.88
CA LEU A 90 0.62 4.41 10.34
C LEU A 90 -0.89 4.64 10.33
N LEU A 91 -1.36 5.74 10.93
CA LEU A 91 -2.80 6.00 11.03
C LEU A 91 -3.41 6.28 9.65
N PRO A 92 -2.84 7.14 8.78
CA PRO A 92 -3.33 7.29 7.41
C PRO A 92 -3.33 5.99 6.61
N PHE A 93 -2.37 5.09 6.85
CA PHE A 93 -2.34 3.79 6.19
C PHE A 93 -3.46 2.88 6.68
N LEU A 94 -3.68 2.79 7.99
CA LEU A 94 -4.79 2.04 8.57
C LEU A 94 -6.15 2.56 8.09
N ASP A 95 -6.28 3.88 7.87
CA ASP A 95 -7.51 4.51 7.35
C ASP A 95 -7.85 4.06 5.92
N THR A 96 -6.88 3.56 5.15
CA THR A 96 -7.14 2.97 3.83
C THR A 96 -7.74 1.58 3.90
N ALA A 97 -7.69 0.93 5.06
CA ALA A 97 -8.13 -0.44 5.20
C ALA A 97 -9.65 -0.54 5.26
N CYS A 98 -10.22 -1.52 4.56
CA CYS A 98 -11.66 -1.77 4.57
C CYS A 98 -11.99 -3.26 4.58
N SER A 99 -13.14 -3.62 5.15
CA SER A 99 -13.62 -4.99 5.19
C SER A 99 -14.15 -5.48 3.85
N LEU A 100 -14.43 -6.77 3.74
CA LEU A 100 -15.09 -7.34 2.55
C LEU A 100 -16.42 -6.65 2.22
N HIS A 101 -17.10 -6.11 3.23
CA HIS A 101 -18.36 -5.38 3.12
C HIS A 101 -18.19 -3.86 2.87
N GLY A 102 -16.95 -3.37 2.80
CA GLY A 102 -16.63 -1.95 2.62
C GLY A 102 -16.73 -1.13 3.90
N ASN A 103 -16.75 -1.76 5.09
CA ASN A 103 -16.68 -1.02 6.34
C ASN A 103 -15.24 -0.51 6.51
N PRO A 104 -15.03 0.79 6.81
CA PRO A 104 -13.70 1.34 7.02
C PRO A 104 -13.12 0.85 8.36
N PHE A 105 -11.80 0.70 8.43
CA PHE A 105 -11.10 0.41 9.68
C PHE A 105 -11.32 1.57 10.66
N THR A 106 -11.77 1.24 11.87
CA THR A 106 -12.03 2.27 12.90
C THR A 106 -10.75 2.51 13.71
N ILE A 107 -10.14 3.67 13.49
CA ILE A 107 -9.03 4.15 14.31
C ILE A 107 -9.62 4.77 15.58
N PRO A 108 -9.18 4.35 16.79
CA PRO A 108 -9.66 4.95 18.02
C PRO A 108 -9.13 6.38 18.18
N ASP A 109 -9.94 7.25 18.77
CA ASP A 109 -9.50 8.58 19.18
C ASP A 109 -8.55 8.51 20.38
N GLY A 110 -7.70 9.52 20.53
CA GLY A 110 -6.87 9.67 21.75
C GLY A 110 -5.80 8.60 21.91
N ILE A 111 -5.20 8.14 20.80
CA ILE A 111 -4.07 7.20 20.84
C ILE A 111 -2.89 7.86 21.57
N ILE A 112 -2.45 7.22 22.66
CA ILE A 112 -1.31 7.70 23.46
C ILE A 112 -0.01 6.98 23.10
N LYS A 113 -0.13 5.74 22.59
CA LYS A 113 1.04 4.90 22.28
C LYS A 113 0.69 3.80 21.28
N ILE A 114 1.64 3.49 20.42
CA ILE A 114 1.59 2.29 19.57
C ILE A 114 2.56 1.24 20.12
N HIS A 115 2.07 0.01 20.29
CA HIS A 115 2.88 -1.17 20.57
C HIS A 115 3.08 -1.97 19.28
N TYR A 116 4.30 -2.47 19.08
CA TYR A 116 4.66 -3.30 17.94
C TYR A 116 5.23 -4.63 18.44
N SER A 117 4.68 -5.74 17.97
CA SER A 117 5.25 -7.07 18.14
C SER A 117 5.45 -7.70 16.76
N PHE A 118 6.71 -7.81 16.35
CA PHE A 118 7.11 -8.41 15.06
C PHE A 118 7.28 -9.93 15.21
N TRP A 119 6.59 -10.69 14.35
CA TRP A 119 6.57 -12.16 14.34
C TRP A 119 6.41 -12.81 15.74
N PRO A 120 5.38 -12.45 16.52
CA PRO A 120 5.13 -13.14 17.78
C PRO A 120 4.67 -14.57 17.50
N TRP A 121 5.34 -15.55 18.12
CA TRP A 121 4.90 -16.94 18.03
C TRP A 121 3.69 -17.17 18.94
N LEU A 122 2.49 -17.22 18.35
CA LEU A 122 1.23 -17.42 19.08
C LEU A 122 0.94 -18.91 19.20
N LYS A 123 1.16 -19.46 20.39
CA LYS A 123 0.86 -20.84 20.74
C LYS A 123 -0.18 -20.88 21.86
N LEU A 124 -1.45 -20.74 21.47
CA LEU A 124 -2.58 -20.69 22.38
C LEU A 124 -3.24 -22.09 22.53
N PRO A 125 -3.86 -22.41 23.68
CA PRO A 125 -4.57 -23.67 23.88
C PRO A 125 -5.70 -23.86 22.85
N ASP A 126 -5.88 -25.09 22.36
CA ASP A 126 -6.96 -25.49 21.44
C ASP A 126 -6.99 -24.74 20.09
N ARG A 127 -5.84 -24.23 19.65
CA ARG A 127 -5.66 -23.51 18.37
C ARG A 127 -4.42 -24.00 17.63
N ILE A 128 -4.45 -23.93 16.30
CA ILE A 128 -3.24 -24.16 15.50
C ILE A 128 -2.34 -22.93 15.69
N PRO A 129 -1.06 -23.11 16.07
CA PRO A 129 -0.15 -21.99 16.26
C PRO A 129 -0.01 -21.16 14.99
N CYS A 130 0.15 -19.85 15.14
CA CYS A 130 0.43 -18.95 14.04
C CYS A 130 1.49 -17.94 14.41
N GLU A 131 2.05 -17.31 13.39
CA GLU A 131 3.08 -16.30 13.53
C GLU A 131 2.73 -15.14 12.60
N PRO A 132 1.91 -14.18 13.07
CA PRO A 132 1.57 -13.03 12.26
C PRO A 132 2.80 -12.16 12.03
N ASP A 133 2.85 -11.47 10.89
CA ASP A 133 3.96 -10.60 10.54
C ASP A 133 4.20 -9.49 11.57
N VAL A 134 3.12 -8.78 11.93
CA VAL A 134 3.16 -7.71 12.94
C VAL A 134 1.88 -7.72 13.74
N VAL A 135 1.96 -7.50 15.05
CA VAL A 135 0.80 -7.17 15.89
C VAL A 135 0.95 -5.74 16.39
N LEU A 136 -0.04 -4.91 16.10
CA LEU A 136 -0.14 -3.52 16.50
C LEU A 136 -1.10 -3.39 17.68
N GLY A 137 -0.70 -2.64 18.69
CA GLY A 137 -1.56 -2.25 19.81
C GLY A 137 -1.71 -0.74 19.84
N LEU A 138 -2.91 -0.23 19.53
CA LEU A 138 -3.23 1.19 19.63
C LEU A 138 -3.77 1.45 21.04
N GLU A 139 -2.89 1.90 21.94
CA GLU A 139 -3.22 2.19 23.33
C GLU A 139 -3.91 3.56 23.41
N THR A 140 -5.03 3.60 24.12
CA THR A 140 -5.74 4.85 24.45
C THR A 140 -5.78 5.04 25.97
N GLU A 141 -6.43 6.11 26.44
CA GLU A 141 -6.55 6.38 27.86
C GLU A 141 -7.16 5.20 28.64
N GLY A 142 -6.76 5.07 29.92
CA GLY A 142 -7.28 4.03 30.81
C GLY A 142 -6.71 2.63 30.57
N CYS A 143 -5.50 2.51 30.00
CA CYS A 143 -4.82 1.24 29.70
C CYS A 143 -5.64 0.35 28.75
N THR A 144 -6.47 0.94 27.88
CA THR A 144 -7.21 0.18 26.87
C THR A 144 -6.40 0.09 25.58
N VAL A 145 -6.51 -1.02 24.87
CA VAL A 145 -5.77 -1.25 23.62
C VAL A 145 -6.66 -1.86 22.54
N HIS A 146 -6.57 -1.30 21.35
CA HIS A 146 -7.17 -1.86 20.14
C HIS A 146 -6.09 -2.65 19.42
N VAL A 147 -6.32 -3.95 19.22
CA VAL A 147 -5.31 -4.85 18.63
C VAL A 147 -5.60 -5.05 17.16
N ALA A 148 -4.60 -4.81 16.32
CA ALA A 148 -4.61 -5.18 14.91
C ALA A 148 -3.49 -6.21 14.65
N LEU A 149 -3.87 -7.44 14.35
CA LEU A 149 -2.96 -8.46 13.84
C LEU A 149 -2.81 -8.22 12.34
N VAL A 150 -1.58 -8.10 11.86
CA VAL A 150 -1.24 -7.81 10.47
C VAL A 150 -0.61 -9.05 9.85
N GLU A 151 -1.17 -9.45 8.72
CA GLU A 151 -0.61 -10.46 7.82
C GLU A 151 -0.33 -9.79 6.47
N ALA A 152 0.93 -9.84 6.04
CA ALA A 152 1.46 -9.09 4.92
C ALA A 152 1.93 -10.04 3.82
N LYS A 153 1.39 -9.84 2.61
CA LYS A 153 1.80 -10.56 1.41
C LYS A 153 2.38 -9.61 0.38
N TYR A 154 3.38 -10.10 -0.33
CA TYR A 154 4.01 -9.37 -1.42
C TYR A 154 3.96 -10.22 -2.69
N TYR A 155 4.56 -11.41 -2.73
CA TYR A 155 4.53 -12.26 -3.94
C TYR A 155 3.79 -13.57 -3.76
N SER A 156 3.67 -14.05 -2.52
CA SER A 156 3.06 -15.33 -2.23
C SER A 156 1.56 -15.20 -1.99
N GLY A 157 0.83 -16.27 -2.31
CA GLY A 157 -0.54 -16.46 -1.83
C GLY A 157 -0.56 -16.88 -0.37
N LEU A 158 -1.71 -17.34 0.12
CA LEU A 158 -1.78 -17.91 1.46
C LEU A 158 -0.88 -19.15 1.58
N SER A 159 -0.22 -19.29 2.73
CA SER A 159 0.73 -20.36 3.01
C SER A 159 0.07 -21.68 3.44
N SER A 160 -1.21 -21.65 3.81
CA SER A 160 -1.98 -22.84 4.19
C SER A 160 -3.43 -22.76 3.75
N GLU A 161 -3.95 -23.92 3.36
CA GLU A 161 -5.33 -24.13 2.91
C GLU A 161 -6.15 -24.85 3.99
N GLU A 162 -7.47 -24.75 3.90
CA GLU A 162 -8.41 -25.47 4.75
C GLU A 162 -8.14 -26.99 4.76
N ASP A 163 -8.27 -27.61 5.94
CA ASP A 163 -8.19 -29.07 6.09
C ASP A 163 -9.33 -29.63 6.96
N GLU A 164 -9.34 -30.95 7.13
CA GLU A 164 -10.36 -31.70 7.89
C GLU A 164 -10.25 -31.54 9.41
N ARG A 165 -9.26 -30.80 9.93
CA ARG A 165 -9.11 -30.60 11.38
C ARG A 165 -10.24 -29.75 11.94
N PRO A 166 -10.58 -29.91 13.23
CA PRO A 166 -11.61 -29.09 13.86
C PRO A 166 -11.19 -27.62 14.00
N GLU A 167 -9.90 -27.34 14.11
CA GLU A 167 -9.36 -25.97 14.12
C GLU A 167 -9.24 -25.39 12.69
N PRO A 168 -9.40 -24.07 12.51
CA PRO A 168 -9.14 -23.41 11.24
C PRO A 168 -7.67 -23.56 10.81
N ASN A 169 -7.46 -23.98 9.55
CA ASN A 169 -6.12 -24.19 8.98
C ASN A 169 -5.82 -23.27 7.79
N ASP A 170 -6.82 -22.76 7.06
CA ASP A 170 -6.59 -21.61 6.18
C ASP A 170 -5.89 -20.51 6.97
N GLN A 171 -4.89 -19.90 6.33
CA GLN A 171 -3.98 -18.99 7.01
C GLN A 171 -4.72 -17.85 7.75
N LEU A 172 -5.63 -17.14 7.07
CA LEU A 172 -6.34 -16.01 7.67
C LEU A 172 -7.39 -16.49 8.67
N ALA A 173 -8.03 -17.64 8.42
CA ALA A 173 -8.96 -18.24 9.37
C ALA A 173 -8.25 -18.64 10.68
N ARG A 174 -7.03 -19.16 10.59
CA ARG A 174 -6.16 -19.51 11.71
C ARG A 174 -5.70 -18.27 12.50
N GLU A 175 -5.36 -17.19 11.81
CA GLU A 175 -4.98 -15.92 12.44
C GLU A 175 -6.14 -15.27 13.17
N LEU A 176 -7.35 -15.24 12.57
CA LEU A 176 -8.58 -14.83 13.27
C LEU A 176 -8.82 -15.66 14.53
N ASP A 177 -8.57 -16.97 14.43
CA ASP A 177 -8.74 -17.86 15.55
C ASP A 177 -7.81 -17.47 16.71
N ASN A 178 -6.52 -17.31 16.45
CA ASN A 178 -5.54 -16.91 17.47
C ASN A 178 -5.81 -15.51 18.02
N LEU A 179 -6.16 -14.55 17.15
CA LEU A 179 -6.49 -13.18 17.53
C LEU A 179 -7.58 -13.13 18.62
N ASP A 180 -8.56 -14.00 18.55
CA ASP A 180 -9.68 -14.00 19.50
C ASP A 180 -9.33 -14.46 20.91
N ALA A 181 -8.23 -15.18 21.09
CA ALA A 181 -7.74 -15.56 22.43
C ALA A 181 -6.49 -14.80 22.87
N VAL A 182 -5.86 -14.02 21.98
CA VAL A 182 -4.61 -13.35 22.31
C VAL A 182 -4.79 -12.38 23.48
N SER A 183 -3.83 -12.41 24.40
CA SER A 183 -3.71 -11.48 25.50
C SER A 183 -2.48 -10.57 25.33
N PRO A 184 -2.42 -9.43 26.03
CA PRO A 184 -1.22 -8.57 26.01
C PRO A 184 0.05 -9.31 26.45
N LEU A 185 -0.07 -10.29 27.35
CA LEU A 185 1.07 -11.07 27.83
C LEU A 185 1.66 -11.95 26.72
N ASP A 186 0.80 -12.56 25.89
CA ASP A 186 1.24 -13.38 24.74
C ASP A 186 2.05 -12.55 23.73
N LEU A 187 1.78 -11.23 23.70
CA LEU A 187 2.44 -10.27 22.81
C LEU A 187 3.68 -9.61 23.45
N GLY A 188 4.03 -9.97 24.69
CA GLY A 188 5.12 -9.37 25.44
C GLY A 188 4.84 -7.94 25.90
N TRP A 189 3.57 -7.54 25.95
CA TRP A 189 3.13 -6.23 26.40
C TRP A 189 2.81 -6.22 27.90
N LYS A 190 2.53 -5.02 28.41
CA LYS A 190 2.12 -4.80 29.79
C LYS A 190 0.82 -5.57 30.11
N PRO A 191 0.78 -6.35 31.20
CA PRO A 191 -0.40 -7.16 31.54
C PRO A 191 -1.59 -6.30 32.01
N GLU A 192 -1.37 -5.04 32.37
CA GLU A 192 -2.43 -4.11 32.75
C GLU A 192 -3.23 -3.58 31.56
N LEU A 193 -2.80 -3.88 30.33
CA LEU A 193 -3.53 -3.47 29.13
C LEU A 193 -4.82 -4.31 28.97
N HIS A 194 -5.90 -3.65 28.56
CA HIS A 194 -7.20 -4.26 28.33
C HIS A 194 -7.57 -4.19 26.86
N ILE A 195 -7.62 -5.34 26.20
CA ILE A 195 -7.99 -5.43 24.78
C ILE A 195 -9.49 -5.16 24.62
N VAL A 196 -9.84 -4.03 24.00
CA VAL A 196 -11.23 -3.60 23.78
C VAL A 196 -11.75 -3.89 22.37
N SER A 197 -10.86 -3.99 21.38
CA SER A 197 -11.20 -4.46 20.04
C SER A 197 -10.07 -5.26 19.42
N ARG A 198 -10.43 -6.10 18.45
CA ARG A 198 -9.54 -7.00 17.73
C ARG A 198 -9.85 -6.92 16.25
N THR A 199 -8.81 -6.77 15.43
CA THR A 199 -8.93 -6.68 13.98
C THR A 199 -7.85 -7.52 13.32
N LEU A 200 -8.21 -8.30 12.30
CA LEU A 200 -7.24 -8.87 11.36
C LEU A 200 -7.09 -7.93 10.17
N LEU A 201 -5.87 -7.49 9.90
CA LEU A 201 -5.50 -6.66 8.76
C LEU A 201 -4.66 -7.49 7.78
N PHE A 202 -5.19 -7.72 6.59
CA PHE A 202 -4.50 -8.37 5.50
C PHE A 202 -3.94 -7.32 4.53
N VAL A 203 -2.63 -7.25 4.41
CA VAL A 203 -1.95 -6.29 3.54
C VAL A 203 -1.38 -6.99 2.33
N THR A 204 -1.74 -6.56 1.11
CA THR A 204 -1.21 -7.18 -0.12
C THR A 204 -0.72 -6.14 -1.10
N GLN A 205 -0.10 -6.56 -2.20
CA GLN A 205 0.21 -5.67 -3.33
C GLN A 205 -0.94 -5.55 -4.35
N ASP A 206 -2.11 -6.14 -4.07
CA ASP A 206 -3.23 -6.13 -5.02
C ASP A 206 -3.75 -4.71 -5.25
N MET A 207 -4.32 -4.49 -6.44
CA MET A 207 -4.99 -3.23 -6.77
C MET A 207 -6.39 -3.11 -6.16
N GLY A 208 -6.94 -4.21 -5.65
CA GLY A 208 -8.25 -4.25 -5.02
C GLY A 208 -8.38 -5.45 -4.10
N ILE A 209 -9.39 -5.43 -3.23
CA ILE A 209 -9.61 -6.48 -2.23
C ILE A 209 -9.65 -7.86 -2.89
N PRO A 210 -8.82 -8.84 -2.47
CA PRO A 210 -8.84 -10.21 -2.96
C PRO A 210 -10.06 -10.96 -2.40
N ARG A 211 -11.26 -10.60 -2.88
CA ARG A 211 -12.56 -11.00 -2.31
C ARG A 211 -12.75 -12.51 -2.18
N SER A 212 -12.34 -13.29 -3.17
CA SER A 212 -12.52 -14.74 -3.17
C SER A 212 -11.72 -15.41 -2.07
N LEU A 213 -10.48 -14.95 -1.86
CA LEU A 213 -9.57 -15.45 -0.84
C LEU A 213 -10.11 -15.11 0.55
N LEU A 214 -10.47 -13.84 0.81
CA LEU A 214 -11.07 -13.44 2.09
C LEU A 214 -12.37 -14.19 2.39
N ALA A 215 -13.24 -14.36 1.38
CA ALA A 215 -14.50 -15.08 1.55
C ALA A 215 -14.30 -16.56 1.90
N GLN A 216 -13.27 -17.21 1.34
CA GLN A 216 -12.92 -18.61 1.67
C GLN A 216 -12.48 -18.72 3.13
N SER A 217 -11.53 -17.89 3.56
CA SER A 217 -11.05 -17.85 4.95
C SER A 217 -12.17 -17.60 5.96
N LEU A 218 -13.02 -16.61 5.67
CA LEU A 218 -14.17 -16.27 6.54
C LEU A 218 -15.21 -17.39 6.58
N ALA A 219 -15.42 -18.11 5.47
CA ALA A 219 -16.34 -19.25 5.42
C ALA A 219 -15.85 -20.42 6.27
N GLU A 220 -14.55 -20.78 6.20
CA GLU A 220 -13.96 -21.80 7.07
C GLU A 220 -14.11 -21.40 8.54
N TYR A 221 -13.72 -20.16 8.87
CA TYR A 221 -13.77 -19.65 10.23
C TYR A 221 -15.18 -19.74 10.82
N LYS A 222 -16.18 -19.27 10.06
CA LYS A 222 -17.59 -19.35 10.45
C LYS A 222 -18.05 -20.78 10.64
N ARG A 223 -17.67 -21.69 9.75
CA ARG A 223 -18.03 -23.11 9.81
C ARG A 223 -17.44 -23.80 11.04
N LYS A 224 -16.16 -23.57 11.35
CA LYS A 224 -15.42 -24.26 12.42
C LYS A 224 -15.58 -23.63 13.80
N ARG A 225 -15.94 -22.34 13.89
CA ARG A 225 -16.12 -21.61 15.16
C ARG A 225 -17.54 -21.12 15.42
N ASN A 226 -18.47 -21.31 14.47
CA ASN A 226 -19.87 -20.89 14.57
C ASN A 226 -20.04 -19.41 14.98
N ARG A 227 -19.19 -18.55 14.41
CA ARG A 227 -19.17 -17.11 14.67
C ARG A 227 -18.74 -16.36 13.42
N ASP A 228 -19.24 -15.15 13.25
CA ASP A 228 -18.76 -14.28 12.19
C ASP A 228 -17.39 -13.69 12.58
N GLY A 229 -16.49 -13.61 11.61
CA GLY A 229 -15.23 -12.88 11.70
C GLY A 229 -15.22 -11.74 10.69
N ASP A 230 -14.26 -10.84 10.81
CA ASP A 230 -14.04 -9.81 9.80
C ASP A 230 -12.55 -9.65 9.52
N VAL A 231 -12.21 -9.42 8.26
CA VAL A 231 -10.84 -9.19 7.79
C VAL A 231 -10.82 -7.89 7.03
N PHE A 232 -10.01 -6.95 7.51
CA PHE A 232 -9.76 -5.69 6.85
C PHE A 232 -8.62 -5.89 5.86
N TRP A 233 -8.72 -5.24 4.71
CA TRP A 233 -7.70 -5.31 3.68
C TRP A 233 -7.16 -3.92 3.37
N ALA A 234 -5.84 -3.82 3.21
CA ALA A 234 -5.16 -2.65 2.67
C ALA A 234 -4.14 -3.06 1.61
N SER A 235 -3.79 -2.12 0.73
CA SER A 235 -2.75 -2.34 -0.28
C SER A 235 -1.47 -1.61 0.07
N TRP A 236 -0.32 -2.29 -0.07
CA TRP A 236 0.99 -1.65 -0.05
C TRP A 236 1.09 -0.46 -1.01
N ARG A 237 0.30 -0.49 -2.09
CA ARG A 237 0.30 0.54 -3.14
C ARG A 237 -0.32 1.88 -2.70
N PHE A 238 -0.98 1.94 -1.54
CA PHE A 238 -1.47 3.20 -0.98
C PHE A 238 -0.38 4.00 -0.26
N LEU A 239 0.70 3.34 0.18
CA LEU A 239 1.76 3.99 0.97
C LEU A 239 2.51 5.10 0.22
N PRO A 240 2.88 4.98 -1.07
CA PRO A 240 3.63 6.04 -1.75
C PRO A 240 2.91 7.38 -1.71
N PHE A 241 1.60 7.40 -1.95
CA PHE A 241 0.81 8.63 -1.91
C PHE A 241 0.75 9.23 -0.51
N ILE A 242 0.56 8.39 0.53
CA ILE A 242 0.59 8.83 1.92
C ILE A 242 1.96 9.45 2.27
N LEU A 243 3.05 8.82 1.82
CA LEU A 243 4.41 9.30 2.03
C LEU A 243 4.66 10.65 1.32
N GLU A 244 4.25 10.77 0.06
CA GLU A 244 4.37 12.01 -0.72
C GLU A 244 3.63 13.18 -0.04
N GLN A 245 2.37 12.97 0.37
CA GLN A 245 1.59 14.00 1.06
C GLN A 245 2.21 14.45 2.39
N ASN A 246 2.84 13.52 3.11
CA ASN A 246 3.50 13.84 4.38
C ASN A 246 4.85 14.52 4.18
N LEU A 247 5.62 14.14 3.16
CA LEU A 247 6.89 14.77 2.80
C LEU A 247 6.73 16.25 2.48
N GLU A 248 5.64 16.65 1.81
CA GLU A 248 5.35 18.05 1.50
C GLU A 248 5.15 18.93 2.75
N ARG A 249 4.78 18.33 3.89
CA ARG A 249 4.40 19.02 5.12
C ARG A 249 5.40 18.79 6.26
N GLU A 250 6.37 17.91 6.08
CA GLU A 250 7.35 17.53 7.11
C GLU A 250 8.51 18.52 7.13
N ASN A 251 8.89 18.93 8.35
CA ASN A 251 9.97 19.89 8.57
C ASN A 251 11.11 19.30 9.40
N SER A 252 10.90 18.17 10.09
CA SER A 252 11.98 17.46 10.80
C SER A 252 12.87 16.75 9.78
N PRO A 253 14.16 17.09 9.68
CA PRO A 253 15.09 16.43 8.77
C PRO A 253 15.18 14.91 8.99
N GLU A 254 15.05 14.46 10.25
CA GLU A 254 15.08 13.06 10.63
C GLU A 254 13.86 12.31 10.07
N ASN A 255 12.66 12.88 10.24
CA ASN A 255 11.44 12.31 9.67
C ASN A 255 11.49 12.30 8.14
N VAL A 256 11.95 13.40 7.52
CA VAL A 256 12.09 13.49 6.06
C VAL A 256 12.98 12.37 5.53
N ALA A 257 14.12 12.11 6.17
CA ALA A 257 15.02 11.04 5.73
C ALA A 257 14.35 9.66 5.74
N VAL A 258 13.62 9.32 6.82
CA VAL A 258 12.89 8.04 6.92
C VAL A 258 11.79 7.95 5.86
N LEU A 259 11.01 9.02 5.69
CA LEU A 259 9.92 9.08 4.71
C LEU A 259 10.43 8.96 3.27
N GLU A 260 11.53 9.65 2.92
CA GLU A 260 12.15 9.56 1.61
C GLU A 260 12.67 8.16 1.31
N ASP A 261 13.31 7.51 2.28
CA ASP A 261 13.86 6.18 2.09
C ASP A 261 12.76 5.12 1.97
N MET A 262 11.68 5.22 2.77
CA MET A 262 10.48 4.39 2.61
C MET A 262 9.87 4.56 1.21
N LEU A 263 9.74 5.81 0.74
CA LEU A 263 9.18 6.10 -0.59
C LEU A 263 10.07 5.51 -1.69
N ARG A 264 11.39 5.74 -1.64
CA ARG A 264 12.35 5.17 -2.60
C ARG A 264 12.28 3.64 -2.64
N LEU A 265 12.15 2.99 -1.48
CA LEU A 265 12.00 1.54 -1.39
C LEU A 265 10.73 1.05 -2.11
N LEU A 266 9.59 1.67 -1.84
CA LEU A 266 8.30 1.29 -2.46
C LEU A 266 8.30 1.55 -3.97
N LEU A 267 8.85 2.70 -4.40
CA LEU A 267 9.02 3.01 -5.82
C LEU A 267 9.92 2.00 -6.54
N ARG A 268 11.04 1.61 -5.90
CA ARG A 268 11.96 0.59 -6.42
C ARG A 268 11.31 -0.79 -6.52
N LYS A 269 10.35 -1.09 -5.65
CA LYS A 269 9.54 -2.31 -5.64
C LYS A 269 8.31 -2.23 -6.58
N GLU A 270 8.14 -1.13 -7.31
CA GLU A 270 7.01 -0.90 -8.23
C GLU A 270 5.63 -0.98 -7.54
N LEU A 271 5.60 -0.67 -6.23
CA LEU A 271 4.41 -0.63 -5.40
C LEU A 271 3.67 0.69 -5.53
N THR A 272 3.40 1.13 -6.76
CA THR A 272 2.69 2.37 -7.06
C THR A 272 1.26 2.10 -7.53
N MET A 273 0.38 3.07 -7.32
CA MET A 273 -0.97 3.08 -7.89
C MET A 273 -1.14 4.33 -8.75
N PHE A 274 -2.01 4.25 -9.75
CA PHE A 274 -2.49 5.44 -10.44
C PHE A 274 -3.49 6.17 -9.54
N HIS A 275 -3.11 7.36 -9.05
CA HIS A 275 -3.95 8.17 -8.16
C HIS A 275 -4.83 9.19 -8.92
N GLY A 276 -5.03 8.96 -10.22
CA GLY A 276 -5.74 9.90 -11.08
C GLY A 276 -4.82 10.86 -11.82
N VAL A 277 -5.43 11.75 -12.59
CA VAL A 277 -4.76 12.89 -13.21
C VAL A 277 -5.02 14.09 -12.31
N MET A 278 -3.97 14.85 -11.97
CA MET A 278 -4.16 16.11 -11.26
C MET A 278 -5.20 16.97 -12.00
N PRO A 279 -6.18 17.54 -11.30
CA PRO A 279 -7.20 18.36 -11.93
C PRO A 279 -6.50 19.46 -12.73
N VAL A 280 -6.77 19.53 -14.04
CA VAL A 280 -6.20 20.56 -14.92
C VAL A 280 -6.51 21.97 -14.38
N THR A 281 -7.60 22.11 -13.61
CA THR A 281 -7.99 23.32 -12.89
C THR A 281 -6.99 23.83 -11.86
N GLU A 282 -6.09 22.99 -11.34
CA GLU A 282 -5.05 23.41 -10.39
C GLU A 282 -3.92 24.19 -11.07
N TYR A 283 -3.71 23.97 -12.37
CA TYR A 283 -2.66 24.64 -13.14
C TYR A 283 -3.18 25.56 -14.24
N PHE A 284 -4.44 25.39 -14.64
CA PHE A 284 -5.05 26.15 -15.73
C PHE A 284 -6.38 26.72 -15.27
N THR A 285 -6.58 28.01 -15.55
CA THR A 285 -7.89 28.62 -15.46
C THR A 285 -8.74 28.10 -16.62
N LEU A 286 -9.57 27.09 -16.35
CA LEU A 286 -10.42 26.51 -17.37
C LEU A 286 -11.58 27.46 -17.71
N PRO A 287 -11.94 27.62 -19.01
CA PRO A 287 -13.15 28.32 -19.41
C PRO A 287 -14.40 27.72 -18.74
N GLU A 288 -15.44 28.53 -18.48
CA GLU A 288 -16.69 28.13 -17.80
C GLU A 288 -17.30 26.82 -18.33
N PHE A 289 -17.16 26.55 -19.63
CA PHE A 289 -17.62 25.32 -20.27
C PHE A 289 -17.07 24.03 -19.63
N TYR A 290 -15.83 24.04 -19.13
CA TYR A 290 -15.19 22.89 -18.50
C TYR A 290 -15.36 22.85 -16.97
N GLN A 291 -15.93 23.89 -16.37
CA GLN A 291 -16.12 23.97 -14.92
C GLN A 291 -17.36 23.21 -14.45
N VAL A 292 -18.30 22.90 -15.36
CA VAL A 292 -19.54 22.21 -15.03
C VAL A 292 -19.50 20.82 -15.67
N SER A 293 -19.11 19.81 -14.90
CA SER A 293 -19.35 18.43 -15.33
C SER A 293 -20.87 18.21 -15.39
N PRO A 294 -21.46 17.89 -16.56
CA PRO A 294 -22.89 17.61 -16.64
C PRO A 294 -23.20 16.42 -15.73
N ARG A 295 -24.17 16.58 -14.81
CA ARG A 295 -24.66 15.47 -13.96
C ARG A 295 -25.24 14.30 -14.77
N ARG A 296 -25.41 14.46 -16.08
CA ARG A 296 -25.79 13.44 -17.04
C ARG A 296 -24.94 13.60 -18.29
N TYR A 297 -24.18 12.56 -18.62
CA TYR A 297 -23.69 12.35 -19.97
C TYR A 297 -24.85 11.79 -20.80
N SER A 298 -25.37 12.58 -21.73
CA SER A 298 -26.10 12.05 -22.86
C SER A 298 -25.17 12.08 -24.06
N TRP A 299 -25.11 10.96 -24.80
CA TRP A 299 -24.55 11.02 -26.15
C TRP A 299 -25.31 12.08 -26.93
N PRO A 300 -24.63 12.96 -27.70
CA PRO A 300 -25.34 13.83 -28.63
C PRO A 300 -26.15 12.94 -29.57
N ASP A 301 -27.39 13.35 -29.88
CA ASP A 301 -28.24 12.62 -30.82
C ASP A 301 -27.47 12.40 -32.12
N MET A 302 -27.05 11.16 -32.35
CA MET A 302 -26.45 10.78 -33.61
C MET A 302 -27.58 10.81 -34.65
N PRO A 303 -27.43 11.54 -35.76
CA PRO A 303 -28.40 11.47 -36.84
C PRO A 303 -28.53 10.01 -37.29
N GLU A 304 -29.77 9.52 -37.43
CA GLU A 304 -30.11 8.11 -37.70
C GLU A 304 -29.44 7.52 -38.96
N SER A 305 -28.86 8.36 -39.81
CA SER A 305 -28.02 7.94 -40.91
C SER A 305 -26.96 8.99 -41.22
N MET A 306 -25.71 8.71 -40.88
CA MET A 306 -24.57 9.37 -41.50
C MET A 306 -24.23 8.54 -42.76
N ILE A 307 -24.61 9.04 -43.94
CA ILE A 307 -24.13 8.47 -45.20
C ILE A 307 -22.68 8.92 -45.34
N VAL A 308 -21.75 8.03 -45.03
CA VAL A 308 -20.32 8.27 -45.23
C VAL A 308 -19.94 7.63 -46.57
N ASP A 309 -19.68 8.47 -47.58
CA ASP A 309 -19.13 8.01 -48.86
C ASP A 309 -17.62 7.83 -48.71
N TYR A 310 -17.17 6.58 -48.72
CA TYR A 310 -15.75 6.24 -48.76
C TYR A 310 -15.31 6.06 -50.21
N LYS A 311 -14.26 6.77 -50.63
CA LYS A 311 -13.59 6.55 -51.90
C LYS A 311 -12.29 5.79 -51.63
N PHE A 312 -12.20 4.55 -52.10
CA PHE A 312 -10.98 3.76 -52.03
C PHE A 312 -10.12 4.04 -53.26
N GLU A 313 -8.90 4.53 -53.08
CA GLU A 313 -7.87 4.58 -54.12
C GLU A 313 -6.80 3.53 -53.80
N VAL A 314 -6.59 2.60 -54.74
CA VAL A 314 -5.51 1.61 -54.66
C VAL A 314 -4.31 2.21 -55.38
N ILE A 315 -3.31 2.62 -54.61
CA ILE A 315 -2.01 3.02 -55.14
C ILE A 315 -1.25 1.73 -55.44
N LYS A 316 -0.87 1.53 -56.70
CA LYS A 316 0.09 0.50 -57.09
C LYS A 316 1.47 1.14 -57.08
N ASP A 317 2.37 0.62 -56.24
CA ASP A 317 3.78 0.96 -56.29
C ASP A 317 4.42 0.23 -57.49
N ASP A 318 5.04 0.98 -58.39
CA ASP A 318 5.89 0.49 -59.50
C ASP A 318 7.30 0.11 -59.01
#